data_AF-A0A4P9WBX1-F1
#
_entry.id   AF-A0A4P9WBX1-F1
#
_cell.length_a   1.000
_cell.length_b   1.000
_cell.length_c   1.000
_cell.angle_alpha   90.00
_cell.angle_beta   90.00
_cell.angle_gamma   90.00
#
_symmetry.space_group_name_H-M   'P 1'
#
loop_
_entity.id
_entity.type
_entity.pdbx_description
1 polymer ?
#
loop_
_entity_poly.entity_id
_entity_poly.type
_entity_poly.pdbx_seq_one_letter_code
_entity_poly.pdbx_strand_id
1 'polypeptide(L)'
;MKDITFIVVEGPPALLSSTMTIGNDNLSLEKIGIPAGFNCWLRALSGKKAVCAWAKAHDNDMFQCIADTWASDCHIFYAVFRPIGEPSPNETPTPSAFNTPELRQRILSTTSLASLTAALAPLALEPPPGNTTDPLSHVTVSKLKDKITVHNGSESLAVDGEYLLGGVDIKLTKDVWINTLLRNNRHSAEFIELFVTLLADSHSYSERIKDLRKNMPLYTAVKIFLHDLMTFGHNGAARERLEHRPDASFYMSSIYFTPEQIATLLDFPGATGLTFKEILEIQMGHKVQAAAAGTSQDYFGCASHDVAPVVRDIFGIQKGYKEEKAFKSAYNKFEKQWKNRRD
;
A
#
# COMPACT_ATOMS: atom_id res chain seq x y z
N MET A 1 0.15 13.61 -29.55
CA MET A 1 0.13 14.15 -28.18
C MET A 1 -1.09 13.58 -27.48
N LYS A 2 -0.97 13.23 -26.20
CA LYS A 2 -2.09 12.66 -25.43
C LYS A 2 -2.74 13.78 -24.65
N ASP A 3 -4.06 13.77 -24.57
CA ASP A 3 -4.79 14.70 -23.71
C ASP A 3 -4.53 14.32 -22.24
N ILE A 4 -4.44 15.34 -21.38
CA ILE A 4 -4.23 15.16 -19.95
C ILE A 4 -5.53 15.48 -19.21
N THR A 5 -5.95 14.56 -18.35
CA THR A 5 -7.15 14.69 -17.54
C THR A 5 -6.82 15.06 -16.10
N PHE A 6 -7.53 16.03 -15.53
CA PHE A 6 -7.41 16.48 -14.15
C PHE A 6 -8.72 16.21 -13.41
N ILE A 7 -8.63 15.55 -12.25
CA ILE A 7 -9.73 15.27 -11.34
C ILE A 7 -9.59 16.19 -10.14
N VAL A 8 -10.50 17.15 -9.98
CA VAL A 8 -10.45 18.12 -8.90
C VAL A 8 -11.03 17.52 -7.62
N VAL A 9 -10.17 17.25 -6.63
CA VAL A 9 -10.56 16.59 -5.38
C VAL A 9 -10.76 17.55 -4.21
N GLU A 10 -10.23 18.76 -4.33
CA GLU A 10 -10.40 19.83 -3.35
C GLU A 10 -10.24 21.18 -4.07
N GLY A 11 -11.12 22.13 -3.81
CA GLY A 11 -11.08 23.43 -4.46
C GLY A 11 -12.35 24.26 -4.28
N PRO A 12 -12.44 25.40 -4.98
CA PRO A 12 -13.64 26.22 -5.03
C PRO A 12 -14.87 25.38 -5.42
N PRO A 13 -16.07 25.67 -4.87
CA PRO A 13 -17.28 24.90 -5.15
C PRO A 13 -17.60 24.71 -6.64
N ALA A 14 -17.25 25.70 -7.47
CA ALA A 14 -17.45 25.64 -8.92
C ALA A 14 -16.59 24.59 -9.64
N LEU A 15 -15.47 24.16 -9.03
CA LEU A 15 -14.52 23.22 -9.60
C LEU A 15 -14.54 21.86 -8.91
N LEU A 16 -15.12 21.75 -7.72
CA LEU A 16 -15.09 20.52 -6.93
C LEU A 16 -15.78 19.36 -7.68
N SER A 17 -15.13 18.20 -7.69
CA SER A 17 -15.60 16.99 -8.42
C SER A 17 -15.71 17.15 -9.94
N SER A 18 -15.15 18.22 -10.50
CA SER A 18 -15.06 18.37 -11.95
C SER A 18 -13.91 17.55 -12.51
N THR A 19 -14.12 17.01 -13.71
CA THR A 19 -13.08 16.35 -14.51
C THR A 19 -12.82 17.22 -15.72
N MET A 20 -11.55 17.56 -15.94
CA MET A 20 -11.13 18.48 -16.99
C MET A 20 -10.09 17.84 -17.88
N THR A 21 -10.29 17.88 -19.19
CA THR A 21 -9.33 17.32 -20.15
C THR A 21 -8.76 18.45 -20.99
N ILE A 22 -7.43 18.56 -21.01
CA ILE A 22 -6.68 19.62 -21.71
C ILE A 22 -5.67 18.98 -22.66
N GLY A 23 -5.61 19.45 -23.90
CA GLY A 23 -4.58 19.03 -24.85
C GLY A 23 -3.18 19.45 -24.41
N ASN A 24 -2.18 18.59 -24.63
CA ASN A 24 -0.81 18.78 -24.14
C ASN A 24 -0.16 20.10 -24.62
N ASP A 25 -0.46 20.49 -25.85
CA ASP A 25 -0.04 21.72 -26.53
C ASP A 25 -0.66 22.99 -25.91
N ASN A 26 -1.51 22.82 -24.91
CA ASN A 26 -2.36 23.85 -24.35
C ASN A 26 -2.42 23.82 -22.82
N LEU A 27 -1.47 23.16 -22.14
CA LEU A 27 -1.42 23.11 -20.68
C LEU A 27 -1.12 24.49 -20.07
N SER A 28 -2.13 25.12 -19.48
CA SER A 28 -1.95 26.32 -18.66
C SER A 28 -2.87 26.31 -17.46
N LEU A 29 -2.42 26.93 -16.37
CA LEU A 29 -3.19 27.11 -15.14
C LEU A 29 -4.49 27.90 -15.40
N GLU A 30 -4.45 28.84 -16.35
CA GLU A 30 -5.61 29.66 -16.75
C GLU A 30 -6.73 28.80 -17.36
N LYS A 31 -6.38 27.80 -18.17
CA LYS A 31 -7.37 26.89 -18.79
C LYS A 31 -7.99 25.92 -17.81
N ILE A 32 -7.33 25.70 -16.66
CA ILE A 32 -7.92 24.96 -15.55
C ILE A 32 -8.96 25.80 -14.81
N GLY A 33 -9.03 27.10 -15.07
CA GLY A 33 -9.96 28.00 -14.40
C GLY A 33 -9.59 28.24 -12.94
N ILE A 34 -8.29 28.15 -12.59
CA ILE A 34 -7.82 28.36 -11.21
C ILE A 34 -8.15 29.80 -10.81
N PRO A 35 -8.94 30.03 -9.75
CA PRO A 35 -9.23 31.38 -9.32
C PRO A 35 -7.96 32.09 -8.85
N ALA A 36 -7.91 33.40 -9.08
CA ALA A 36 -6.87 34.23 -8.50
C ALA A 36 -6.81 34.01 -6.97
N GLY A 37 -5.59 33.85 -6.44
CA GLY A 37 -5.38 33.63 -5.01
C GLY A 37 -5.37 32.16 -4.57
N PHE A 38 -5.31 31.19 -5.49
CA PHE A 38 -5.17 29.76 -5.17
C PHE A 38 -3.84 29.19 -5.64
N ASN A 39 -3.30 28.25 -4.86
CA ASN A 39 -2.21 27.36 -5.24
C ASN A 39 -2.79 26.09 -5.89
N CYS A 40 -2.18 25.63 -6.98
CA CYS A 40 -2.48 24.33 -7.59
C CYS A 40 -1.46 23.28 -7.14
N TRP A 41 -1.98 22.14 -6.71
CA TRP A 41 -1.19 20.97 -6.37
C TRP A 41 -1.65 19.78 -7.20
N LEU A 42 -0.70 19.04 -7.76
CA LEU A 42 -0.95 17.91 -8.62
C LEU A 42 -0.37 16.63 -8.03
N ARG A 43 -1.07 15.53 -8.26
CA ARG A 43 -0.57 14.18 -7.99
C ARG A 43 -0.97 13.26 -9.12
N ALA A 44 -0.02 12.50 -9.66
CA ALA A 44 -0.32 11.52 -10.70
C ALA A 44 -1.28 10.45 -10.14
N LEU A 45 -2.29 10.06 -10.91
CA LEU A 45 -3.21 8.98 -10.55
C LEU A 45 -2.51 7.61 -10.64
N SER A 46 -1.62 7.47 -11.62
CA SER A 46 -0.97 6.22 -11.98
C SER A 46 0.51 6.44 -12.35
N GLY A 47 1.21 5.35 -12.69
CA GLY A 47 2.62 5.41 -13.06
C GLY A 47 3.57 5.53 -11.86
N LYS A 48 4.85 5.74 -12.15
CA LYS A 48 5.94 5.78 -11.17
C LYS A 48 5.78 6.91 -10.14
N LYS A 49 4.98 7.93 -10.46
CA LYS A 49 4.76 9.11 -9.61
C LYS A 49 3.45 9.09 -8.81
N ALA A 50 2.65 8.02 -8.91
CA ALA A 50 1.38 7.93 -8.17
C ALA A 50 1.56 7.93 -6.63
N VAL A 51 2.68 7.40 -6.16
CA VAL A 51 3.04 7.34 -4.73
C VAL A 51 3.83 8.57 -4.24
N CYS A 52 4.10 9.54 -5.11
CA CYS A 52 4.84 10.74 -4.73
C CYS A 52 3.95 11.75 -4.00
N ALA A 53 4.60 12.64 -3.26
CA ALA A 53 3.97 13.80 -2.64
C ALA A 53 3.30 14.70 -3.69
N TRP A 54 2.35 15.52 -3.24
CA TRP A 54 1.70 16.54 -4.06
C TRP A 54 2.74 17.56 -4.54
N ALA A 55 2.78 17.80 -5.86
CA ALA A 55 3.68 18.74 -6.50
C ALA A 55 2.97 20.09 -6.73
N LYS A 56 3.59 21.19 -6.31
CA LYS A 56 3.03 22.54 -6.47
C LYS A 56 3.31 23.08 -7.87
N ALA A 57 2.25 23.43 -8.60
CA ALA A 57 2.36 24.20 -9.83
C ALA A 57 2.19 25.70 -9.50
N HIS A 58 3.29 26.45 -9.48
CA HIS A 58 3.28 27.89 -9.17
C HIS A 58 3.12 28.78 -10.40
N ASP A 59 3.44 28.26 -11.58
CA ASP A 59 3.28 28.91 -12.88
C ASP A 59 2.98 27.87 -13.98
N ASN A 60 2.77 28.34 -15.21
CA ASN A 60 2.46 27.49 -16.36
C ASN A 60 3.62 26.55 -16.71
N ASP A 61 4.87 27.00 -16.55
CA ASP A 61 6.05 26.21 -16.89
C ASP A 61 6.21 25.01 -15.94
N MET A 62 6.03 25.25 -14.63
CA MET A 62 6.03 24.18 -13.63
C MET A 62 4.84 23.26 -13.79
N PHE A 63 3.66 23.79 -14.10
CA PHE A 63 2.48 22.99 -14.39
C PHE A 63 2.72 22.02 -15.55
N GLN A 64 3.26 22.52 -16.66
CA GLN A 64 3.62 21.72 -17.83
C GLN A 64 4.73 20.72 -17.52
N CYS A 65 5.78 21.14 -16.78
CA CYS A 65 6.86 20.26 -16.35
C CYS A 65 6.35 19.07 -15.52
N ILE A 66 5.43 19.32 -14.58
CA ILE A 66 4.84 18.28 -13.73
C ILE A 66 4.03 17.28 -14.58
N ALA A 67 3.16 17.80 -15.46
CA ALA A 67 2.22 16.99 -16.22
C ALA A 67 2.87 16.23 -17.39
N ASP A 68 3.82 16.85 -18.10
CA ASP A 68 4.40 16.29 -19.34
C ASP A 68 5.73 15.56 -19.09
N THR A 69 6.60 16.09 -18.21
CA THR A 69 7.96 15.56 -18.02
C THR A 69 8.12 14.74 -16.74
N TRP A 70 7.72 15.27 -15.58
CA TRP A 70 7.97 14.63 -14.29
C TRP A 70 7.16 13.33 -14.11
N ALA A 71 5.91 13.35 -14.56
CA ALA A 71 5.01 12.19 -14.56
C ALA A 71 4.65 11.78 -16.00
N SER A 72 5.65 11.68 -16.88
CA SER A 72 5.47 11.37 -18.31
C SER A 72 4.76 10.04 -18.62
N ASP A 73 4.66 9.14 -17.64
CA ASP A 73 3.95 7.88 -17.73
C ASP A 73 2.48 7.94 -17.25
N CYS A 74 1.98 9.13 -16.91
CA CYS A 74 0.63 9.37 -16.44
C CYS A 74 -0.10 10.42 -17.30
N HIS A 75 -1.38 10.16 -17.60
CA HIS A 75 -2.25 11.08 -18.36
C HIS A 75 -3.43 11.56 -17.52
N ILE A 76 -3.50 11.16 -16.24
CA ILE A 76 -4.59 11.50 -15.33
C ILE A 76 -4.01 11.97 -14.00
N PHE A 77 -4.37 13.15 -13.54
CA PHE A 77 -3.86 13.76 -12.32
C PHE A 77 -5.00 14.10 -11.37
N TYR A 78 -4.77 13.94 -10.08
CA TYR A 78 -5.55 14.64 -9.07
C TYR A 78 -5.07 16.08 -8.97
N ALA A 79 -6.01 17.02 -8.87
CA ALA A 79 -5.75 18.43 -8.66
C ALA A 79 -6.40 18.91 -7.35
N VAL A 80 -5.63 19.67 -6.58
CA VAL A 80 -6.08 20.34 -5.36
C VAL A 80 -5.80 21.83 -5.50
N PHE A 81 -6.83 22.64 -5.26
CA PHE A 81 -6.73 24.09 -5.23
C PHE A 81 -6.96 24.59 -3.81
N ARG A 82 -5.95 25.22 -3.21
CA ARG A 82 -6.06 25.84 -1.88
C ARG A 82 -5.74 27.32 -1.93
N PRO A 83 -6.45 28.18 -1.18
CA PRO A 83 -6.09 29.57 -1.02
C PRO A 83 -4.60 29.78 -0.70
N ILE A 84 -4.01 30.86 -1.19
CA ILE A 84 -2.64 31.25 -0.83
C ILE A 84 -2.57 31.49 0.68
N GLY A 85 -1.58 30.88 1.33
CA GLY A 85 -1.40 30.92 2.77
C GLY A 85 -1.93 29.69 3.50
N GLU A 86 -2.78 28.88 2.86
CA GLU A 86 -3.18 27.59 3.43
C GLU A 86 -2.07 26.54 3.33
N PRO A 87 -1.98 25.64 4.32
CA PRO A 87 -1.00 24.56 4.33
C PRO A 87 -1.12 23.65 3.11
N SER A 88 0.00 23.11 2.65
CA SER A 88 0.02 22.22 1.50
C SER A 88 -0.80 20.93 1.76
N PRO A 89 -1.30 20.26 0.71
CA PRO A 89 -1.95 18.95 0.85
C PRO A 89 -1.03 17.86 1.43
N ASN A 90 0.28 18.10 1.44
CA ASN A 90 1.27 17.24 2.10
C ASN A 90 1.31 17.46 3.62
N GLU A 91 0.82 18.61 4.12
CA GLU A 91 0.85 18.99 5.53
C GLU A 91 -0.50 18.83 6.22
N THR A 92 -1.59 19.21 5.55
CA THR A 92 -2.96 18.97 5.99
C THR A 92 -3.65 18.13 4.92
N PRO A 93 -3.83 16.82 5.14
CA PRO A 93 -4.24 15.94 4.06
C PRO A 93 -5.67 16.27 3.59
N THR A 94 -5.91 16.11 2.29
CA THR A 94 -7.21 16.30 1.64
C THR A 94 -8.18 15.19 2.06
N PRO A 95 -9.51 15.35 1.89
CA PRO A 95 -10.47 14.26 2.12
C PRO A 95 -10.15 12.98 1.33
N SER A 96 -9.54 13.11 0.15
CA SER A 96 -9.05 11.99 -0.67
C SER A 96 -7.81 11.28 -0.11
N ALA A 97 -7.16 11.83 0.92
CA ALA A 97 -6.03 11.20 1.63
C ALA A 97 -6.48 10.31 2.81
N PHE A 98 -7.76 10.34 3.20
CA PHE A 98 -8.28 9.68 4.39
C PHE A 98 -9.44 8.71 4.10
N ASN A 99 -9.12 7.50 3.66
CA ASN A 99 -9.95 6.32 3.94
C ASN A 99 -9.21 5.55 5.07
N THR A 100 -9.53 5.55 6.37
CA THR A 100 -10.77 5.79 7.14
C THR A 100 -10.44 6.34 8.57
N PRO A 101 -11.41 6.89 9.33
CA PRO A 101 -11.23 7.39 10.70
C PRO A 101 -10.79 6.33 11.74
N GLU A 102 -11.15 5.06 11.54
CA GLU A 102 -10.83 3.96 12.46
C GLU A 102 -9.32 3.67 12.53
N LEU A 103 -8.61 3.79 11.40
CA LEU A 103 -7.16 3.60 11.33
C LEU A 103 -6.41 4.60 12.23
N ARG A 104 -6.93 5.84 12.31
CA ARG A 104 -6.36 6.92 13.10
C ARG A 104 -6.54 6.70 14.61
N GLN A 105 -7.68 6.15 15.02
CA GLN A 105 -7.95 5.85 16.44
C GLN A 105 -7.11 4.66 16.94
N ARG A 106 -6.81 3.68 16.10
CA ARG A 106 -6.00 2.50 16.47
C ARG A 106 -4.52 2.82 16.63
N ILE A 107 -3.99 3.68 15.76
CA ILE A 107 -2.60 4.17 15.81
C ILE A 107 -2.38 5.02 17.07
N LEU A 108 -3.33 5.90 17.41
CA LEU A 108 -3.20 6.79 18.57
C LEU A 108 -3.50 6.12 19.92
N SER A 109 -4.07 4.91 19.93
CA SER A 109 -4.47 4.20 21.16
C SER A 109 -3.49 3.10 21.59
N THR A 110 -2.40 2.88 20.85
CA THR A 110 -1.46 1.80 21.14
C THR A 110 -0.13 2.28 21.70
N THR A 111 -0.06 2.26 23.03
CA THR A 111 1.13 2.03 23.87
C THR A 111 2.26 3.07 23.82
N SER A 112 2.63 3.59 25.00
CA SER A 112 3.70 4.58 25.15
C SER A 112 5.06 4.13 24.56
N LEU A 113 5.77 5.09 23.96
CA LEU A 113 7.11 4.96 23.37
C LEU A 113 8.14 4.24 24.26
N ALA A 114 8.00 4.36 25.58
CA ALA A 114 8.86 3.70 26.56
C ALA A 114 8.71 2.17 26.56
N SER A 115 7.49 1.65 26.38
CA SER A 115 7.21 0.20 26.38
C SER A 115 7.71 -0.49 25.10
N LEU A 116 7.63 0.21 23.96
CA LEU A 116 8.12 -0.29 22.67
C LEU A 116 9.65 -0.32 22.59
N THR A 117 10.31 0.67 23.20
CA THR A 117 11.77 0.72 23.27
C THR A 117 12.33 -0.39 24.18
N ALA A 118 11.60 -0.74 25.26
CA ALA A 118 11.96 -1.83 26.16
C ALA A 118 11.74 -3.23 25.55
N ALA A 119 10.71 -3.42 24.72
CA ALA A 119 10.50 -4.68 23.99
C ALA A 119 11.59 -4.97 22.93
N LEU A 120 12.33 -3.94 22.52
CA LEU A 120 13.34 -3.99 21.46
C LEU A 120 14.78 -4.00 21.97
N ALA A 121 15.01 -3.94 23.28
CA ALA A 121 16.35 -3.88 23.87
C ALA A 121 16.64 -5.08 24.77
N PRO A 122 17.76 -5.80 24.60
CA PRO A 122 18.30 -6.42 23.39
C PRO A 122 17.91 -7.91 23.35
N LEU A 123 17.08 -8.32 22.40
CA LEU A 123 17.00 -9.74 22.05
C LEU A 123 18.30 -10.06 21.30
N ALA A 124 19.27 -10.62 22.01
CA ALA A 124 20.45 -11.25 21.43
C ALA A 124 19.96 -12.43 20.56
N LEU A 125 19.66 -12.12 19.31
CA LEU A 125 19.28 -13.10 18.29
C LEU A 125 20.58 -13.78 17.85
N GLU A 126 20.79 -15.03 18.28
CA GLU A 126 21.66 -15.90 17.50
C GLU A 126 21.05 -16.07 16.10
N PRO A 127 21.78 -15.75 15.02
CA PRO A 127 21.22 -15.78 13.69
C PRO A 127 20.95 -17.24 13.27
N PRO A 128 19.79 -17.55 12.68
CA PRO A 128 19.57 -18.85 12.06
C PRO A 128 20.59 -19.08 10.94
N PRO A 129 21.04 -20.33 10.71
CA PRO A 129 22.00 -20.64 9.68
C PRO A 129 21.34 -20.52 8.30
N GLY A 130 21.60 -19.41 7.61
CA GLY A 130 21.21 -19.20 6.22
C GLY A 130 20.62 -17.82 5.96
N ASN A 131 21.46 -16.92 5.46
CA ASN A 131 21.14 -15.62 4.84
C ASN A 131 20.20 -14.70 5.65
N THR A 132 20.78 -14.05 6.66
CA THR A 132 20.14 -12.96 7.43
C THR A 132 20.71 -11.61 7.01
N THR A 133 20.01 -10.89 6.15
CA THR A 133 20.14 -9.43 6.09
C THR A 133 19.11 -8.85 7.04
N ASP A 134 19.57 -8.10 8.05
CA ASP A 134 18.71 -7.26 8.90
C ASP A 134 17.76 -6.46 7.96
N PRO A 135 16.43 -6.52 8.16
CA PRO A 135 15.48 -5.81 7.30
C PRO A 135 15.71 -4.28 7.28
N LEU A 136 16.49 -3.74 8.23
CA LEU A 136 16.88 -2.33 8.30
C LEU A 136 18.17 -2.01 7.52
N SER A 137 18.85 -3.01 6.97
CA SER A 137 20.21 -2.84 6.44
C SER A 137 20.30 -2.77 4.91
N HIS A 138 19.16 -2.74 4.20
CA HIS A 138 19.16 -2.74 2.74
C HIS A 138 18.20 -1.70 2.15
N VAL A 139 18.73 -0.50 1.92
CA VAL A 139 18.20 0.43 0.91
C VAL A 139 19.34 0.70 -0.06
N THR A 140 19.28 0.12 -1.25
CA THR A 140 20.28 0.36 -2.30
C THR A 140 19.95 1.69 -2.99
N VAL A 141 20.68 2.75 -2.66
CA VAL A 141 20.60 4.03 -3.36
C VAL A 141 21.41 3.90 -4.65
N SER A 142 20.84 3.28 -5.69
CA SER A 142 21.64 2.87 -6.84
C SER A 142 22.09 4.01 -7.76
N LYS A 143 21.50 5.23 -7.73
CA LYS A 143 21.91 6.39 -8.55
C LYS A 143 21.42 7.71 -7.95
N LEU A 144 22.30 8.51 -7.38
CA LEU A 144 22.05 9.95 -7.20
C LEU A 144 22.55 10.65 -8.47
N LYS A 145 21.61 11.03 -9.36
CA LYS A 145 21.93 11.77 -10.59
C LYS A 145 22.11 13.27 -10.37
N ASP A 146 21.88 13.74 -9.15
CA ASP A 146 21.83 15.16 -8.84
C ASP A 146 23.19 15.64 -8.30
N LYS A 147 23.61 16.83 -8.73
CA LYS A 147 24.78 17.52 -8.16
C LYS A 147 24.49 17.92 -6.72
N ILE A 148 25.23 17.36 -5.78
CA ILE A 148 25.13 17.72 -4.36
C ILE A 148 26.03 18.91 -4.13
N THR A 149 25.44 20.04 -3.76
CA THR A 149 26.19 21.26 -3.46
C THR A 149 26.23 21.44 -1.95
N VAL A 150 27.43 21.31 -1.37
CA VAL A 150 27.65 21.51 0.07
C VAL A 150 28.12 22.94 0.29
N HIS A 151 27.45 23.65 1.19
CA HIS A 151 27.78 25.03 1.54
C HIS A 151 28.35 25.10 2.95
N ASN A 152 29.44 25.84 3.14
CA ASN A 152 29.97 26.19 4.45
C ASN A 152 30.13 27.70 4.60
N GLY A 153 29.01 28.43 4.62
CA GLY A 153 28.93 29.86 4.94
C GLY A 153 29.54 30.82 3.89
N SER A 154 30.81 30.65 3.53
CA SER A 154 31.56 31.47 2.57
C SER A 154 31.87 30.75 1.26
N GLU A 155 31.70 29.43 1.19
CA GLU A 155 32.08 28.62 0.02
C GLU A 155 31.01 27.58 -0.31
N SER A 156 30.95 27.21 -1.59
CA SER A 156 30.14 26.10 -2.08
C SER A 156 30.99 25.13 -2.89
N LEU A 157 30.86 23.84 -2.56
CA LEU A 157 31.48 22.76 -3.31
C LEU A 157 30.36 21.92 -3.96
N ALA A 158 30.26 21.98 -5.28
CA ALA A 158 29.37 21.12 -6.04
C ALA A 158 30.11 19.82 -6.39
N VAL A 159 29.67 18.71 -5.82
CA VAL A 159 30.18 17.37 -6.14
C VAL A 159 29.09 16.63 -6.90
N ASP A 160 29.49 15.96 -7.97
CA ASP A 160 28.59 15.08 -8.70
C ASP A 160 28.18 13.91 -7.79
N GLY A 161 26.87 13.69 -7.60
CA GLY A 161 26.34 12.62 -6.77
C GLY A 161 26.80 11.23 -7.23
N GLU A 162 27.17 11.10 -8.52
CA GLU A 162 27.73 9.87 -9.08
C GLU A 162 29.15 9.58 -8.56
N TYR A 163 29.95 10.62 -8.28
CA TYR A 163 31.29 10.50 -7.70
C TYR A 163 31.29 10.21 -6.20
N LEU A 164 30.29 10.69 -5.46
CA LEU A 164 30.18 10.46 -4.01
C LEU A 164 29.76 9.02 -3.69
N LEU A 165 28.94 8.41 -4.55
CA LEU A 165 28.41 7.08 -4.28
C LEU A 165 29.25 5.94 -4.80
N GLY A 166 30.13 6.11 -5.80
CA GLY A 166 31.15 5.13 -6.19
C GLY A 166 30.70 3.66 -6.34
N GLY A 167 29.42 3.37 -6.54
CA GLY A 167 28.86 2.01 -6.48
C GLY A 167 28.78 1.38 -5.08
N VAL A 168 28.90 2.16 -4.00
CA VAL A 168 28.82 1.72 -2.61
C VAL A 168 27.36 1.62 -2.18
N ASP A 169 26.93 0.43 -1.78
CA ASP A 169 25.66 0.22 -1.09
C ASP A 169 25.69 0.93 0.27
N ILE A 170 25.03 2.08 0.37
CA ILE A 170 24.90 2.79 1.65
C ILE A 170 23.83 2.09 2.49
N LYS A 171 24.29 1.38 3.53
CA LYS A 171 23.41 0.81 4.55
C LYS A 171 23.02 1.90 5.56
N LEU A 172 21.82 2.45 5.39
CA LEU A 172 21.25 3.38 6.37
C LEU A 172 20.72 2.58 7.57
N THR A 173 21.47 2.60 8.67
CA THR A 173 21.04 1.93 9.90
C THR A 173 19.82 2.64 10.51
N LYS A 174 19.12 1.95 11.43
CA LYS A 174 18.04 2.53 12.24
C LYS A 174 18.43 3.87 12.87
N ASP A 175 19.66 3.94 13.38
CA ASP A 175 20.18 5.15 14.02
C ASP A 175 20.36 6.29 13.02
N VAL A 176 20.73 6.02 11.76
CA VAL A 176 20.81 7.06 10.73
C VAL A 176 19.42 7.60 10.41
N TRP A 177 18.41 6.73 10.31
CA TRP A 177 17.03 7.16 10.12
C TRP A 177 16.53 8.03 11.28
N ILE A 178 16.58 7.50 12.50
CA ILE A 178 16.02 8.14 13.69
C ILE A 178 16.80 9.39 14.06
N ASN A 179 18.12 9.26 14.16
CA ASN A 179 18.95 10.31 14.72
C ASN A 179 19.51 11.27 13.68
N THR A 180 19.35 11.05 12.37
CA THR A 180 19.94 11.94 11.34
C THR A 180 18.91 12.40 10.33
N LEU A 181 18.18 11.49 9.68
CA LEU A 181 17.25 11.83 8.61
C LEU A 181 15.96 12.50 9.10
N LEU A 182 15.57 12.26 10.35
CA LEU A 182 14.39 12.85 10.96
C LEU A 182 14.68 14.10 11.83
N ARG A 183 15.94 14.55 11.89
CA ARG A 183 16.32 15.74 12.67
C ARG A 183 15.52 16.97 12.21
N ASN A 184 14.98 17.72 13.16
CA ASN A 184 14.22 18.95 12.94
C ASN A 184 12.93 18.79 12.10
N ASN A 185 12.48 17.56 11.85
CA ASN A 185 11.16 17.34 11.25
C ASN A 185 10.10 17.38 12.35
N ARG A 186 9.09 18.25 12.20
CA ARG A 186 7.99 18.38 13.16
C ARG A 186 7.12 17.12 13.33
N HIS A 187 7.18 16.19 12.37
CA HIS A 187 6.47 14.91 12.38
C HIS A 187 7.38 13.72 12.71
N SER A 188 8.61 13.99 13.16
CA SER A 188 9.59 12.94 13.45
C SER A 188 9.10 11.97 14.53
N ALA A 189 8.42 12.48 15.56
CA ALA A 189 7.89 11.65 16.65
C ALA A 189 6.81 10.68 16.14
N GLU A 190 5.82 11.18 15.39
CA GLU A 190 4.74 10.37 14.83
C GLU A 190 5.27 9.35 13.82
N PHE A 191 6.23 9.74 12.99
CA PHE A 191 6.89 8.81 12.07
C PHE A 191 7.63 7.70 12.84
N ILE A 192 8.41 8.05 13.87
CA ILE A 192 9.16 7.07 14.67
C ILE A 192 8.18 6.09 15.32
N GLU A 193 7.08 6.58 15.88
CA GLU A 193 6.03 5.75 16.47
C GLU A 193 5.44 4.78 15.44
N LEU A 194 4.98 5.28 14.29
CA LEU A 194 4.45 4.46 13.20
C LEU A 194 5.47 3.42 12.71
N PHE A 195 6.72 3.83 12.56
CA PHE A 195 7.79 2.98 12.09
C PHE A 195 8.12 1.87 13.09
N VAL A 196 8.21 2.19 14.38
CA VAL A 196 8.45 1.20 15.44
C VAL A 196 7.29 0.22 15.54
N THR A 197 6.05 0.70 15.48
CA THR A 197 4.85 -0.16 15.46
C THR A 197 4.87 -1.11 14.26
N LEU A 198 5.16 -0.59 13.06
CA LEU A 198 5.27 -1.41 11.85
C LEU A 198 6.33 -2.50 11.97
N LEU A 199 7.49 -2.19 12.56
CA LEU A 199 8.55 -3.19 12.79
C LEU A 199 8.11 -4.26 13.79
N ALA A 200 7.46 -3.86 14.89
CA ALA A 200 6.95 -4.77 15.90
C ALA A 200 5.87 -5.70 15.31
N ASP A 201 4.98 -5.17 14.48
CA ASP A 201 3.95 -5.92 13.79
C ASP A 201 4.54 -6.89 12.76
N SER A 202 5.54 -6.45 11.99
CA SER A 202 6.25 -7.29 11.03
C SER A 202 6.96 -8.46 11.70
N HIS A 203 7.62 -8.22 12.84
CA HIS A 203 8.24 -9.29 13.63
C HIS A 203 7.19 -10.27 14.17
N SER A 204 6.14 -9.74 14.81
CA SER A 204 5.05 -10.54 15.38
C SER A 204 4.30 -11.35 14.32
N TYR A 205 4.16 -10.81 13.11
CA TYR A 205 3.58 -11.49 11.96
C TYR A 205 4.34 -12.78 11.61
N SER A 206 5.66 -12.76 11.66
CA SER A 206 6.48 -13.94 11.36
C SER A 206 6.19 -15.11 12.32
N GLU A 207 5.99 -14.82 13.61
CA GLU A 207 5.62 -15.82 14.61
C GLU A 207 4.18 -16.30 14.43
N ARG A 208 3.23 -15.39 14.17
CA ARG A 208 1.83 -15.75 13.86
C ARG A 208 1.71 -16.69 12.67
N ILE A 209 2.51 -16.47 11.62
CA ILE A 209 2.57 -17.37 10.46
C ILE A 209 3.16 -18.73 10.82
N LYS A 210 4.20 -18.77 11.65
CA LYS A 210 4.75 -20.05 12.15
C LYS A 210 3.68 -20.82 12.92
N ASP A 211 2.91 -20.14 13.78
CA ASP A 211 1.86 -20.78 14.56
C ASP A 211 0.69 -21.25 13.70
N LEU A 212 0.26 -20.46 12.71
CA LEU A 212 -0.73 -20.90 11.72
C LEU A 212 -0.25 -22.15 10.98
N ARG A 213 1.02 -22.20 10.57
CA ARG A 213 1.62 -23.37 9.90
C ARG A 213 1.70 -24.60 10.79
N LYS A 214 1.87 -24.45 12.12
CA LYS A 214 1.80 -25.57 13.07
C LYS A 214 0.38 -26.15 13.12
N ASN A 215 -0.65 -25.33 12.94
CA ASN A 215 -2.03 -25.79 12.77
C ASN A 215 -2.29 -26.27 11.33
N MET A 216 -1.73 -27.44 11.00
CA MET A 216 -1.79 -28.02 9.66
C MET A 216 -3.22 -28.17 9.09
N PRO A 217 -4.25 -28.58 9.85
CA PRO A 217 -5.62 -28.62 9.33
C PRO A 217 -6.12 -27.27 8.84
N LEU A 218 -6.00 -26.22 9.66
CA LEU A 218 -6.44 -24.88 9.30
C LEU A 218 -5.61 -24.31 8.14
N TYR A 219 -4.29 -24.44 8.20
CA TYR A 219 -3.41 -23.95 7.14
C TYR A 219 -3.68 -24.63 5.79
N THR A 220 -3.98 -25.93 5.82
CA THR A 220 -4.38 -26.67 4.61
C THR A 220 -5.73 -26.17 4.09
N ALA A 221 -6.71 -25.91 4.96
CA ALA A 221 -7.99 -25.32 4.55
C ALA A 221 -7.81 -23.94 3.90
N VAL A 222 -6.93 -23.08 4.43
CA VAL A 222 -6.59 -21.79 3.81
C VAL A 222 -5.95 -21.98 2.43
N LYS A 223 -5.05 -22.95 2.26
CA LYS A 223 -4.48 -23.29 0.94
C LYS A 223 -5.55 -23.76 -0.05
N ILE A 224 -6.50 -24.57 0.39
CA ILE A 224 -7.61 -25.06 -0.46
C ILE A 224 -8.50 -23.88 -0.88
N PHE A 225 -8.86 -23.03 0.07
CA PHE A 225 -9.62 -21.80 -0.18
C PHE A 225 -8.90 -20.89 -1.19
N LEU A 226 -7.61 -20.63 -1.00
CA LEU A 226 -6.78 -19.88 -1.94
C LEU A 226 -6.79 -20.52 -3.34
N HIS A 227 -6.69 -21.85 -3.42
CA HIS A 227 -6.70 -22.56 -4.69
C HIS A 227 -8.00 -22.35 -5.46
N ASP A 228 -9.13 -22.46 -4.76
CA ASP A 228 -10.44 -22.23 -5.36
C ASP A 228 -10.62 -20.76 -5.77
N LEU A 229 -10.15 -19.79 -4.97
CA LEU A 229 -10.16 -18.36 -5.35
C LEU A 229 -9.37 -18.12 -6.64
N MET A 230 -8.16 -18.68 -6.76
CA MET A 230 -7.32 -18.54 -7.96
C MET A 230 -7.90 -19.23 -9.19
N THR A 231 -8.71 -20.27 -9.01
CA THR A 231 -9.29 -21.08 -10.11
C THR A 231 -10.75 -20.76 -10.39
N PHE A 232 -11.32 -19.76 -9.70
CA PHE A 232 -12.73 -19.36 -9.77
C PHE A 232 -13.27 -19.23 -11.20
N GLY A 233 -12.53 -18.60 -12.11
CA GLY A 233 -12.98 -18.37 -13.48
C GLY A 233 -12.88 -19.59 -14.41
N HIS A 234 -12.18 -20.65 -14.01
CA HIS A 234 -11.84 -21.79 -14.87
C HIS A 234 -12.26 -23.15 -14.31
N ASN A 235 -12.65 -23.20 -13.03
CA ASN A 235 -13.13 -24.39 -12.36
C ASN A 235 -14.55 -24.16 -11.82
N GLY A 236 -15.54 -24.74 -12.51
CA GLY A 236 -16.96 -24.62 -12.12
C GLY A 236 -17.25 -25.15 -10.71
N ALA A 237 -16.53 -26.18 -10.25
CA ALA A 237 -16.70 -26.71 -8.90
C ALA A 237 -16.13 -25.77 -7.82
N ALA A 238 -15.00 -25.10 -8.11
CA ALA A 238 -14.45 -24.08 -7.23
C ALA A 238 -15.40 -22.88 -7.12
N ARG A 239 -15.93 -22.43 -8.27
CA ARG A 239 -16.94 -21.37 -8.33
C ARG A 239 -18.17 -21.72 -7.51
N GLU A 240 -18.73 -22.91 -7.71
CA GLU A 240 -19.90 -23.39 -6.97
C GLU A 240 -19.65 -23.37 -5.45
N ARG A 241 -18.50 -23.87 -4.99
CA ARG A 241 -18.15 -23.87 -3.55
C ARG A 241 -18.02 -22.47 -2.97
N LEU A 242 -17.42 -21.54 -3.71
CA LEU A 242 -17.25 -20.15 -3.29
C LEU A 242 -18.58 -19.39 -3.28
N GLU A 243 -19.45 -19.61 -4.27
CA GLU A 243 -20.75 -18.93 -4.38
C GLU A 243 -21.87 -19.63 -3.59
N HIS A 244 -21.62 -20.81 -2.99
CA HIS A 244 -22.63 -21.59 -2.26
C HIS A 244 -23.28 -20.81 -1.10
N ARG A 245 -22.55 -19.87 -0.51
CA ARG A 245 -23.02 -18.99 0.56
C ARG A 245 -22.85 -17.53 0.14
N PRO A 246 -23.85 -16.91 -0.50
CA PRO A 246 -23.78 -15.51 -0.92
C PRO A 246 -23.61 -14.52 0.23
N ASP A 247 -23.96 -14.93 1.46
CA ASP A 247 -23.81 -14.16 2.69
C ASP A 247 -22.40 -14.24 3.31
N ALA A 248 -21.52 -15.08 2.76
CA ALA A 248 -20.17 -15.26 3.28
C ALA A 248 -19.29 -14.03 3.03
N SER A 249 -18.72 -13.47 4.09
CA SER A 249 -17.76 -12.36 3.97
C SER A 249 -16.53 -12.81 3.18
N PHE A 250 -16.29 -12.15 2.04
CA PHE A 250 -15.15 -12.43 1.16
C PHE A 250 -15.01 -13.91 0.75
N TYR A 251 -16.14 -14.59 0.52
CA TYR A 251 -16.23 -16.03 0.20
C TYR A 251 -15.80 -16.98 1.34
N MET A 252 -15.47 -16.47 2.53
CA MET A 252 -15.14 -17.29 3.69
C MET A 252 -16.40 -17.90 4.29
N SER A 253 -16.68 -19.15 3.93
CA SER A 253 -17.91 -19.84 4.30
C SER A 253 -17.67 -21.13 5.07
N SER A 254 -18.77 -21.71 5.58
CA SER A 254 -18.79 -23.01 6.24
C SER A 254 -18.36 -24.18 5.35
N ILE A 255 -18.15 -23.95 4.04
CA ILE A 255 -17.59 -24.92 3.12
C ILE A 255 -16.12 -25.20 3.44
N TYR A 256 -15.37 -24.17 3.85
CA TYR A 256 -13.93 -24.26 4.09
C TYR A 256 -13.58 -24.22 5.58
N PHE A 257 -14.34 -23.47 6.37
CA PHE A 257 -13.96 -23.08 7.72
C PHE A 257 -15.13 -23.19 8.70
N THR A 258 -14.84 -23.40 9.99
CA THR A 258 -15.86 -23.21 11.04
C THR A 258 -16.09 -21.71 11.30
N PRO A 259 -17.20 -21.31 11.93
CA PRO A 259 -17.44 -19.90 12.28
C PRO A 259 -16.30 -19.28 13.12
N GLU A 260 -15.71 -20.05 14.03
CA GLU A 260 -14.59 -19.61 14.88
C GLU A 260 -13.32 -19.41 14.05
N GLN A 261 -13.08 -20.30 13.08
CA GLN A 261 -11.96 -20.17 12.14
C GLN A 261 -12.15 -18.94 11.24
N ILE A 262 -13.36 -18.67 10.77
CA ILE A 262 -13.67 -17.47 9.97
C ILE A 262 -13.36 -16.21 10.78
N ALA A 263 -13.86 -16.10 12.01
CA ALA A 263 -13.59 -14.96 12.89
C ALA A 263 -12.07 -14.78 13.11
N THR A 264 -11.37 -15.89 13.42
CA THR A 264 -9.92 -15.87 13.64
C THR A 264 -9.14 -15.44 12.40
N LEU A 265 -9.53 -15.90 11.21
CA LEU A 265 -8.85 -15.57 9.96
C LEU A 265 -9.15 -14.13 9.50
N LEU A 266 -10.37 -13.63 9.72
CA LEU A 266 -10.73 -12.23 9.43
C LEU A 266 -9.95 -11.25 10.32
N ASP A 267 -9.76 -11.59 11.59
CA ASP A 267 -8.98 -10.80 12.55
C ASP A 267 -7.47 -11.08 12.49
N PHE A 268 -7.01 -11.94 11.57
CA PHE A 268 -5.60 -12.29 11.45
C PHE A 268 -4.77 -11.06 11.03
N PRO A 269 -3.83 -10.58 11.86
CA PRO A 269 -3.04 -9.39 11.56
C PRO A 269 -1.89 -9.70 10.61
N GLY A 270 -1.82 -8.95 9.52
CA GLY A 270 -0.72 -8.98 8.55
C GLY A 270 0.56 -8.32 9.06
N ALA A 271 1.54 -8.19 8.17
CA ALA A 271 2.83 -7.58 8.49
C ALA A 271 2.75 -6.07 8.75
N THR A 272 1.67 -5.41 8.31
CA THR A 272 1.42 -3.98 8.49
C THR A 272 0.63 -3.65 9.77
N GLY A 273 0.27 -4.66 10.56
CA GLY A 273 -0.63 -4.52 11.72
C GLY A 273 -2.12 -4.57 11.38
N LEU A 274 -2.48 -4.31 10.12
CA LEU A 274 -3.86 -4.41 9.65
C LEU A 274 -4.33 -5.86 9.57
N THR A 275 -5.59 -6.11 9.90
CA THR A 275 -6.20 -7.43 9.80
C THR A 275 -6.53 -7.80 8.36
N PHE A 276 -6.75 -9.09 8.11
CA PHE A 276 -7.21 -9.58 6.81
C PHE A 276 -8.46 -8.86 6.32
N LYS A 277 -9.43 -8.69 7.23
CA LYS A 277 -10.67 -7.98 6.96
C LYS A 277 -10.42 -6.53 6.56
N GLU A 278 -9.63 -5.80 7.34
CA GLU A 278 -9.34 -4.37 7.08
C GLU A 278 -8.66 -4.19 5.72
N ILE A 279 -7.69 -5.04 5.37
CA ILE A 279 -6.99 -4.97 4.08
C ILE A 279 -7.98 -5.17 2.91
N LEU A 280 -8.88 -6.14 3.02
CA LEU A 280 -9.89 -6.38 1.99
C LEU A 280 -10.91 -5.24 1.91
N GLU A 281 -11.36 -4.70 3.04
CA GLU A 281 -12.29 -3.57 3.07
C GLU A 281 -11.68 -2.32 2.42
N ILE A 282 -10.40 -2.02 2.70
CA ILE A 282 -9.67 -0.93 2.06
C ILE A 282 -9.58 -1.16 0.54
N GLN A 283 -9.21 -2.36 0.12
CA GLN A 283 -9.06 -2.68 -1.32
C GLN A 283 -10.39 -2.59 -2.07
N MET A 284 -11.48 -3.09 -1.49
CA MET A 284 -12.82 -2.99 -2.07
C MET A 284 -13.34 -1.56 -2.05
N GLY A 285 -13.06 -0.79 -0.98
CA GLY A 285 -13.38 0.63 -0.89
C GLY A 285 -12.74 1.44 -2.03
N HIS A 286 -11.46 1.18 -2.34
CA HIS A 286 -10.79 1.80 -3.48
C HIS A 286 -11.45 1.46 -4.82
N LYS A 287 -11.93 0.22 -5.01
CA LYS A 287 -12.65 -0.16 -6.23
C LYS A 287 -13.98 0.55 -6.37
N VAL A 288 -14.76 0.62 -5.30
CA VAL A 288 -16.04 1.35 -5.28
C VAL A 288 -15.82 2.82 -5.61
N GLN A 289 -14.78 3.44 -5.05
CA GLN A 289 -14.42 4.83 -5.34
C GLN A 289 -13.96 5.02 -6.79
N ALA A 290 -13.13 4.11 -7.31
CA ALA A 290 -12.70 4.14 -8.71
C ALA A 290 -13.88 4.01 -9.68
N ALA A 291 -14.86 3.15 -9.36
CA ALA A 291 -16.08 3.00 -10.13
C ALA A 291 -16.99 4.23 -10.04
N ALA A 292 -17.16 4.80 -8.85
CA ALA A 292 -17.91 6.04 -8.66
C ALA A 292 -17.27 7.23 -9.42
N ALA A 293 -15.94 7.24 -9.53
CA ALA A 293 -15.19 8.21 -10.32
C ALA A 293 -15.19 7.91 -11.84
N GLY A 294 -15.87 6.86 -12.30
CA GLY A 294 -15.90 6.46 -13.72
C GLY A 294 -14.56 5.94 -14.26
N THR A 295 -13.58 5.71 -13.38
CA THR A 295 -12.22 5.27 -13.74
C THR A 295 -12.08 3.75 -13.83
N SER A 296 -13.09 3.01 -13.38
CA SER A 296 -13.17 1.54 -13.51
C SER A 296 -14.62 1.10 -13.68
N GLN A 297 -14.87 0.07 -14.49
CA GLN A 297 -16.19 -0.59 -14.56
C GLN A 297 -16.30 -1.79 -13.60
N ASP A 298 -15.20 -2.16 -12.94
CA ASP A 298 -15.14 -3.31 -12.04
C ASP A 298 -15.63 -2.94 -10.64
N TYR A 299 -16.95 -2.93 -10.48
CA TYR A 299 -17.61 -2.72 -9.19
C TYR A 299 -17.51 -3.95 -8.27
N PHE A 300 -17.46 -5.15 -8.86
CA PHE A 300 -17.45 -6.42 -8.11
C PHE A 300 -16.01 -6.90 -7.91
N GLY A 301 -15.62 -7.09 -6.65
CA GLY A 301 -14.36 -7.74 -6.30
C GLY A 301 -14.28 -9.13 -6.92
N CYS A 302 -13.31 -9.36 -7.79
CA CYS A 302 -13.03 -10.64 -8.39
C CYS A 302 -12.27 -11.52 -7.38
N ALA A 303 -12.83 -12.70 -7.07
CA ALA A 303 -12.20 -13.70 -6.21
C ALA A 303 -10.71 -13.94 -6.53
N SER A 304 -10.37 -14.07 -7.82
CA SER A 304 -9.03 -14.43 -8.28
C SER A 304 -8.03 -13.27 -8.29
N HIS A 305 -8.46 -12.05 -8.62
CA HIS A 305 -7.56 -10.89 -8.77
C HIS A 305 -7.53 -9.98 -7.55
N ASP A 306 -8.58 -9.99 -6.73
CA ASP A 306 -8.67 -9.10 -5.58
C ASP A 306 -8.45 -9.83 -4.26
N VAL A 307 -9.13 -10.96 -4.06
CA VAL A 307 -9.11 -11.68 -2.78
C VAL A 307 -7.92 -12.64 -2.70
N ALA A 308 -7.66 -13.41 -3.75
CA ALA A 308 -6.59 -14.42 -3.75
C ALA A 308 -5.19 -13.84 -3.44
N PRO A 309 -4.77 -12.69 -4.00
CA PRO A 309 -3.47 -12.11 -3.67
C PRO A 309 -3.36 -11.77 -2.18
N VAL A 310 -4.41 -11.18 -1.59
CA VAL A 310 -4.42 -10.82 -0.16
C VAL A 310 -4.33 -12.07 0.71
N VAL A 311 -5.13 -13.10 0.42
CA VAL A 311 -5.08 -14.39 1.14
C VAL A 311 -3.67 -14.99 1.08
N ARG A 312 -3.06 -15.03 -0.11
CA ARG A 312 -1.73 -15.59 -0.28
C ARG A 312 -0.70 -14.82 0.55
N ASP A 313 -0.74 -13.49 0.48
CA ASP A 313 0.28 -12.63 1.04
C ASP A 313 0.13 -12.55 2.57
N ILE A 314 -1.09 -12.43 3.10
CA ILE A 314 -1.35 -12.34 4.54
C ILE A 314 -1.22 -13.66 5.28
N PHE A 315 -1.46 -14.81 4.63
CA PHE A 315 -1.26 -16.12 5.26
C PHE A 315 0.09 -16.73 4.90
N GLY A 316 0.98 -15.94 4.27
CA GLY A 316 2.35 -16.33 3.94
C GLY A 316 2.43 -17.63 3.15
N ILE A 317 1.52 -17.81 2.18
CA ILE A 317 1.47 -19.02 1.34
C ILE A 317 2.46 -18.86 0.17
N GLN A 318 3.46 -19.74 0.16
CA GLN A 318 4.51 -19.76 -0.86
C GLN A 318 3.94 -20.08 -2.25
N LYS A 319 4.53 -19.48 -3.29
CA LYS A 319 4.25 -19.89 -4.67
C LYS A 319 4.64 -21.37 -4.84
N GLY A 320 3.84 -22.11 -5.62
CA GLY A 320 4.10 -23.54 -5.86
C GLY A 320 3.52 -24.50 -4.82
N TYR A 321 2.81 -24.02 -3.79
CA TYR A 321 2.16 -24.89 -2.78
C TYR A 321 1.27 -25.97 -3.40
N LYS A 322 0.67 -25.69 -4.57
CA LYS A 322 -0.17 -26.62 -5.32
C LYS A 322 0.57 -27.88 -5.78
N GLU A 323 1.91 -27.83 -5.89
CA GLU A 323 2.72 -28.97 -6.29
C GLU A 323 3.06 -29.90 -5.11
N GLU A 324 2.87 -29.45 -3.87
CA GLU A 324 3.10 -30.24 -2.68
C GLU A 324 2.20 -31.48 -2.66
N LYS A 325 2.79 -32.68 -2.49
CA LYS A 325 2.05 -33.94 -2.43
C LYS A 325 0.98 -33.94 -1.34
N ALA A 326 1.28 -33.34 -0.19
CA ALA A 326 0.36 -33.19 0.93
C ALA A 326 -0.87 -32.36 0.55
N PHE A 327 -0.67 -31.23 -0.14
CA PHE A 327 -1.75 -30.40 -0.63
C PHE A 327 -2.63 -31.15 -1.64
N LYS A 328 -2.04 -31.78 -2.67
CA LYS A 328 -2.80 -32.54 -3.69
C LYS A 328 -3.67 -33.63 -3.05
N SER A 329 -3.11 -34.35 -2.08
CA SER A 329 -3.86 -35.37 -1.34
C SER A 329 -5.03 -34.78 -0.54
N ALA A 330 -4.80 -33.66 0.15
CA ALA A 330 -5.84 -33.00 0.94
C ALA A 330 -6.95 -32.41 0.06
N TYR A 331 -6.59 -31.75 -1.04
CA TYR A 331 -7.54 -31.18 -2.00
C TYR A 331 -8.41 -32.26 -2.64
N ASN A 332 -7.81 -33.37 -3.10
CA ASN A 332 -8.58 -34.49 -3.66
C ASN A 332 -9.56 -35.10 -2.65
N LYS A 333 -9.17 -35.18 -1.37
CA LYS A 333 -10.05 -35.65 -0.29
C LYS A 333 -11.21 -34.68 -0.08
N PHE A 334 -10.91 -33.37 -0.02
CA PHE A 334 -11.90 -32.31 0.11
C PHE A 334 -12.91 -32.32 -1.05
N GLU A 335 -12.45 -32.43 -2.29
CA GLU A 335 -13.34 -32.49 -3.46
C GLU A 335 -14.25 -33.72 -3.45
N LYS A 336 -13.74 -34.89 -3.05
CA LYS A 336 -14.58 -36.10 -2.89
C LYS A 336 -15.66 -35.89 -1.82
N GLN A 337 -15.29 -35.28 -0.69
CA GLN A 337 -16.24 -34.97 0.38
C GLN A 337 -17.31 -33.96 -0.09
N TRP A 338 -16.94 -32.97 -0.90
CA TRP A 338 -17.88 -32.02 -1.48
C TRP A 338 -18.89 -32.70 -2.39
N LYS A 339 -18.43 -33.56 -3.31
CA LYS A 339 -19.30 -34.29 -4.24
C LYS A 339 -20.35 -35.13 -3.49
N ASN A 340 -19.92 -35.86 -2.46
CA ASN A 340 -20.82 -36.69 -1.65
C ASN A 340 -21.86 -35.89 -0.82
N ARG A 341 -21.69 -34.57 -0.65
CA ARG A 341 -22.67 -33.71 0.03
C ARG A 341 -23.72 -33.14 -0.92
N ARG A 342 -23.50 -33.30 -2.23
CA ARG A 342 -24.35 -32.77 -3.30
C ARG A 342 -25.35 -33.81 -3.81
N ASP A 343 -25.04 -35.10 -3.62
CA ASP A 343 -25.89 -36.26 -3.90
C ASP A 343 -26.79 -36.59 -2.69
#